data_AF-J2H413-F1
#
_entry.id   AF-J2H413-F1
#
_cell.length_a   1.000
_cell.length_b   1.000
_cell.length_c   1.000
_cell.angle_alpha   90.00
_cell.angle_beta   90.00
_cell.angle_gamma   90.00
#
_symmetry.space_group_name_H-M   'P 1'
#
loop_
_entity.id
_entity.type
_entity.pdbx_description
1 polymer ?
#
loop_
_entity_poly.entity_id
_entity_poly.type
_entity_poly.pdbx_seq_one_letter_code
_entity_poly.pdbx_strand_id
1 'polypeptide(L)' 'MLLYRVRVFGQPKAPWRRVKKQAQQDALELGLGQFDEWGKFFVAVPGEIEELHERFVSENA' A
#
# COMPACT_ATOMS: atom_id res chain seq x y z
N MET A 1 6.83 14.95 3.19
CA MET A 1 6.59 13.71 3.96
C MET A 1 6.45 12.52 2.99
N LEU A 2 6.61 11.26 3.42
CA LEU A 2 6.34 10.09 2.55
C LEU A 2 4.93 9.57 2.81
N LEU A 3 4.20 9.30 1.75
CA LEU A 3 2.91 8.62 1.76
C LEU A 3 3.03 7.24 1.10
N TYR A 4 2.25 6.31 1.61
CA TYR A 4 2.23 4.91 1.22
C TYR A 4 0.82 4.54 0.81
N ARG A 5 0.66 3.83 -0.30
CA ARG A 5 -0.65 3.34 -0.77
C ARG A 5 -0.54 1.95 -1.33
N VAL A 6 -1.58 1.15 -1.17
CA VAL A 6 -1.69 -0.13 -1.87
C VAL A 6 -2.21 0.12 -3.28
N ARG A 7 -1.44 -0.34 -4.27
CA ARG A 7 -1.89 -0.45 -5.67
C ARG A 7 -1.90 -1.90 -6.11
N VAL A 8 -2.92 -2.28 -6.86
CA VAL A 8 -3.01 -3.60 -7.47
C VAL A 8 -3.34 -3.40 -8.94
N PHE A 9 -2.57 -4.03 -9.83
CA PHE A 9 -2.69 -3.81 -11.29
C PHE A 9 -2.65 -2.32 -11.69
N GLY A 10 -1.82 -1.51 -11.02
CA GLY A 10 -1.73 -0.06 -11.27
C GLY A 10 -2.93 0.75 -10.77
N GLN A 11 -3.95 0.12 -10.19
CA GLN A 11 -5.11 0.79 -9.62
C GLN A 11 -4.97 0.97 -8.11
N PRO A 12 -5.29 2.16 -7.57
CA PRO A 12 -5.33 2.37 -6.13
C PRO A 12 -6.47 1.57 -5.50
N LYS A 13 -6.16 0.77 -4.48
CA LYS A 13 -7.15 -0.01 -3.73
C LYS A 13 -7.38 0.51 -2.31
N ALA A 14 -6.51 1.38 -1.82
CA ALA A 14 -6.57 1.98 -0.50
C ALA A 14 -6.25 3.49 -0.56
N PRO A 15 -6.63 4.29 0.44
CA PRO A 15 -6.22 5.69 0.53
C PRO A 15 -4.72 5.83 0.83
N TRP A 16 -4.18 7.03 0.62
CA TRP A 16 -2.80 7.34 1.02
C TRP A 16 -2.66 7.34 2.54
N ARG A 17 -1.68 6.61 3.04
CA ARG A 17 -1.32 6.52 4.45
C ARG A 17 0.02 7.19 4.69
N ARG A 18 0.18 7.80 5.86
CA ARG A 18 1.47 8.40 6.27
C ARG A 18 2.47 7.37 6.81
N VAL A 19 1.99 6.18 7.13
CA VAL A 19 2.78 5.10 7.75
C VAL A 19 2.72 3.86 6.87
N LYS A 20 3.88 3.33 6.47
CA LYS A 20 3.98 2.11 5.64
C LYS A 20 3.22 0.92 6.24
N LYS A 21 3.27 0.77 7.56
CA LYS A 21 2.54 -0.28 8.29
C LYS A 21 1.02 -0.17 8.13
N GLN A 22 0.47 1.04 8.02
CA GLN A 22 -0.97 1.22 7.75
C GLN A 22 -1.32 0.78 6.33
N ALA A 23 -0.49 1.09 5.33
CA ALA A 23 -0.69 0.60 3.97
C ALA A 23 -0.57 -0.93 3.89
N GLN A 24 0.34 -1.55 4.65
CA GLN A 24 0.40 -3.01 4.79
C GLN A 24 -0.87 -3.57 5.43
N GLN A 25 -1.39 -2.91 6.46
CA GLN A 25 -2.66 -3.29 7.09
C GLN A 25 -3.82 -3.21 6.11
N ASP A 26 -3.92 -2.12 5.33
CA ASP A 26 -4.94 -1.99 4.28
C ASP A 26 -4.84 -3.14 3.27
N ALA A 27 -3.63 -3.55 2.89
CA ALA A 27 -3.44 -4.70 1.99
C ALA A 27 -3.89 -6.02 2.62
N LEU A 28 -3.68 -6.23 3.92
CA LEU A 28 -4.16 -7.42 4.63
C LEU A 28 -5.69 -7.43 4.73
N GLU A 29 -6.29 -6.30 5.10
CA GLU A 29 -7.75 -6.16 5.23
C GLU A 29 -8.48 -6.37 3.88
N LEU A 30 -7.85 -5.94 2.79
CA LEU A 30 -8.36 -6.15 1.44
C LEU A 30 -8.09 -7.56 0.89
N GLY A 31 -7.41 -8.43 1.64
CA GLY A 31 -7.02 -9.79 1.19
C GLY A 31 -5.99 -9.78 0.06
N LEU A 32 -5.24 -8.68 -0.08
CA LEU A 32 -4.24 -8.46 -1.13
C LEU A 32 -2.82 -8.80 -0.64
N GLY A 33 -2.59 -8.73 0.66
CA GLY A 33 -1.32 -9.05 1.32
C GLY A 33 -1.46 -10.18 2.32
N GLN A 34 -0.33 -10.82 2.61
CA GLN A 34 -0.21 -11.84 3.65
C GLN A 34 1.18 -11.74 4.30
N PHE A 35 1.31 -12.24 5.52
CA PHE A 35 2.61 -12.45 6.15
C PHE A 35 3.05 -13.89 5.92
N ASP A 36 4.33 -14.07 5.61
CA ASP A 36 4.92 -15.41 5.60
C ASP A 36 5.18 -15.92 7.02
N GLU A 37 5.65 -17.16 7.12
CA GLU A 37 5.98 -17.82 8.38
C GLU A 37 7.12 -17.14 9.17
N TRP A 38 7.86 -16.22 8.52
CA TRP A 38 8.93 -15.43 9.10
C TRP A 38 8.51 -14.00 9.45
N GLY A 39 7.22 -13.66 9.29
CA GLY A 39 6.67 -12.33 9.58
C GLY A 39 6.98 -11.28 8.52
N LYS A 40 7.46 -11.68 7.33
CA LYS A 40 7.68 -10.79 6.20
C LYS A 40 6.36 -10.60 5.44
N PHE A 41 5.99 -9.35 5.24
CA PHE A 41 4.83 -8.98 4.44
C PHE A 41 5.14 -9.19 2.94
N PHE A 42 4.26 -9.92 2.26
CA PHE A 42 4.27 -10.05 0.81
C PHE A 42 2.87 -9.77 0.24
N VAL A 43 2.83 -9.27 -0.99
CA VAL A 43 1.57 -9.03 -1.71
C VAL A 43 1.31 -10.27 -2.56
N ALA A 44 0.16 -10.92 -2.34
CA ALA A 44 -0.19 -12.18 -3.00
C ALA A 44 -0.69 -11.96 -4.45
N VAL A 45 -1.19 -10.77 -4.74
CA VAL A 45 -1.57 -10.30 -6.08
C VAL A 45 -0.40 -9.53 -6.72
N PRO A 46 -0.38 -9.29 -8.05
CA PRO A 46 0.52 -8.31 -8.67
C PRO A 46 0.12 -6.90 -8.22
N GLY A 47 0.48 -6.60 -6.98
CA GLY A 47 0.28 -5.34 -6.31
C GLY A 47 1.55 -4.93 -5.59
N GLU A 48 1.66 -3.64 -5.37
CA GLU A 48 2.83 -2.99 -4.81
C GLU A 48 2.37 -1.95 -3.78
N ILE A 49 3.24 -1.67 -2.81
CA ILE A 49 3.09 -0.50 -1.96
C ILE A 49 3.79 0.64 -2.69
N GLU A 50 2.99 1.56 -3.22
CA GLU A 50 3.48 2.80 -3.78
C GLU A 50 3.99 3.70 -2.66
N GLU A 51 5.24 4.16 -2.79
CA GLU A 51 5.86 5.14 -1.89
C GLU A 51 6.00 6.46 -2.67
N LEU A 52 5.28 7.50 -2.26
CA LEU A 52 5.31 8.79 -2.92
C LEU A 52 5.65 9.89 -1.92
N HIS A 53 6.43 10.88 -2.35
CA HIS A 53 6.62 12.07 -1.54
C HIS A 53 5.36 12.94 -1.62
N GLU A 54 4.85 13.39 -0.48
CA GLU A 54 3.64 14.22 -0.30
C GLU A 54 3.58 15.41 -1.26
N ARG A 55 4.72 16.02 -1.61
CA ARG A 55 4.83 17.10 -2.61
C ARG A 55 4.38 16.72 -4.03
N PHE A 56 4.29 15.42 -4.33
CA PHE A 56 3.87 14.87 -5.63
C PHE A 56 2.50 14.20 -5.56
N VAL A 57 1.86 14.18 -4.39
CA VAL A 57 0.51 13.67 -4.24
C VAL A 57 -0.42 14.76 -4.76
N SER A 58 -0.61 14.81 -6.07
CA SER A 58 -1.62 15.68 -6.67
C SER A 58 -2.98 15.19 -6.20
N GLU A 59 -3.72 16.04 -5.48
CA GLU A 59 -5.15 15.88 -5.22
C GLU A 59 -5.90 15.90 -6.56
N ASN A 60 -5.89 14.76 -7.27
CA ASN A 60 -6.98 14.45 -8.19
C ASN A 60 -8.10 13.90 -7.30
N ALA A 61 -8.77 14.83 -6.63
CA ALA A 61 -10.10 14.64 -6.06
C ALA A 61 -11.13 14.57 -7.19
#